data_AF-A0A660R9X5-F1
#
_entry.id   AF-A0A660R9X5-F1
#
_cell.length_a   1.000
_cell.length_b   1.000
_cell.length_c   1.000
_cell.angle_alpha   90.00
_cell.angle_beta   90.00
_cell.angle_gamma   90.00
#
_symmetry.space_group_name_H-M   'P 1'
#
loop_
_entity.id
_entity.type
_entity.pdbx_description
1 polymer ?
#
loop_
_entity_poly.entity_id
_entity_poly.type
_entity_poly.pdbx_seq_one_letter_code
_entity_poly.pdbx_strand_id
1 'polypeptide(L)' 'MRELRLNPMTGEWVMISSGRQERPVLPRPDACPLCPGVLELERDYD' A
#
# COMPACT_ATOMS: atom_id res chain seq x y z
N MET A 1 -6.22 11.32 -6.82
CA MET A 1 -5.10 12.30 -6.75
C MET A 1 -3.93 11.73 -5.95
N ARG A 2 -2.70 11.88 -6.46
CA ARG A 2 -1.45 11.47 -5.80
C ARG A 2 -0.45 12.62 -5.94
N GLU A 3 0.04 13.16 -4.82
CA GLU A 3 0.93 14.31 -4.82
C GLU A 3 1.79 14.38 -3.55
N LEU A 4 2.82 15.22 -3.58
CA LEU A 4 3.64 15.57 -2.43
C LEU A 4 3.41 17.04 -2.08
N ARG A 5 3.20 17.34 -0.80
CA ARG A 5 3.10 18.72 -0.30
C ARG A 5 4.14 18.96 0.79
N LEU A 6 4.88 20.06 0.70
CA LEU A 6 5.86 20.45 1.71
C LEU A 6 5.14 21.07 2.92
N ASN A 7 5.46 20.61 4.12
CA ASN A 7 5.08 21.25 5.37
C ASN A 7 6.14 22.29 5.76
N PRO A 8 5.86 23.60 5.71
CA PRO A 8 6.86 24.63 6.00
C PRO A 8 7.24 24.70 7.49
N MET A 9 6.41 24.17 8.39
CA MET A 9 6.69 24.18 9.83
C MET A 9 7.71 23.11 10.24
N THR A 10 7.67 21.95 9.58
CA THR A 10 8.58 20.83 9.85
C THR A 10 9.68 20.66 8.80
N GLY A 11 9.52 21.29 7.63
CA GLY A 11 10.43 21.13 6.49
C GLY A 11 10.29 19.80 5.76
N GLU A 12 9.23 19.03 6.02
CA GLU A 12 9.06 17.66 5.53
C GLU A 12 8.05 17.56 4.37
N TRP A 13 8.23 16.56 3.52
CA TRP A 13 7.28 16.23 2.47
C TRP A 13 6.21 15.26 2.95
N VAL A 14 4.94 15.62 2.74
CA VAL A 14 3.79 14.79 3.05
C VAL A 14 3.26 14.12 1.79
N MET A 15 3.20 12.79 1.82
CA MET A 15 2.55 12.00 0.77
C MET A 15 1.03 12.05 0.90
N ILE A 16 0.35 12.52 -0.15
CA ILE A 16 -1.11 12.56 -0.22
C ILE A 16 -1.58 11.56 -1.27
N SER A 17 -2.37 10.58 -0.84
CA SER A 17 -2.97 9.56 -1.71
C SER A 17 -4.45 9.39 -1.39
N SER A 18 -5.26 10.32 -1.91
CA SER A 18 -6.72 10.42 -1.69
C SER A 18 -7.49 9.10 -1.88
N GLY A 19 -7.12 8.29 -2.88
CA GLY A 19 -7.77 7.01 -3.17
C GLY A 19 -7.45 5.89 -2.17
N ARG A 20 -6.66 6.13 -1.11
CA ARG A 20 -6.41 5.11 -0.07
C ARG A 20 -7.65 4.82 0.76
N GLN A 21 -8.55 5.79 0.94
CA GLN A 21 -9.76 5.64 1.76
C GLN A 21 -10.75 4.61 1.19
N GLU A 22 -10.71 4.38 -0.12
CA GLU A 22 -11.60 3.43 -0.81
C GLU A 22 -11.12 1.97 -0.69
N ARG A 23 -9.91 1.75 -0.15
CA ARG A 23 -9.32 0.40 -0.04
C ARG A 23 -9.97 -0.38 1.11
N PRO A 24 -10.24 -1.68 0.93
CA PRO A 24 -10.68 -2.53 2.04
C PRO A 24 -9.60 -2.62 3.11
N VAL A 25 -10.02 -2.73 4.38
CA VAL A 25 -9.10 -2.77 5.55
C VAL A 25 -8.31 -4.08 5.60
N LEU A 26 -8.95 -5.21 5.31
CA LEU A 26 -8.29 -6.51 5.16
C LEU A 26 -8.57 -7.04 3.75
N PRO A 27 -7.57 -7.67 3.08
CA PRO A 27 -7.85 -8.51 1.93
C PRO A 27 -8.73 -9.69 2.37
N ARG A 28 -9.39 -10.34 1.40
CA ARG A 28 -10.11 -11.60 1.68
C ARG A 28 -9.11 -12.63 2.26
N PRO A 29 -9.55 -13.57 3.11
CA PRO A 29 -8.64 -14.53 3.75
C PRO A 29 -7.78 -15.37 2.79
N ASP A 30 -8.28 -15.61 1.57
CA ASP A 30 -7.59 -16.28 0.44
C ASP A 30 -6.70 -15.35 -0.39
N ALA A 31 -6.72 -14.05 -0.10
CA ALA A 31 -6.07 -13.00 -0.87
C ALA A 31 -4.95 -12.31 -0.07
N CYS A 32 -4.37 -12.96 0.94
CA CYS A 32 -3.19 -12.40 1.63
C CYS A 32 -2.07 -12.18 0.60
N PRO A 33 -1.72 -10.93 0.24
CA PRO A 33 -0.80 -10.66 -0.86
C PRO A 33 0.66 -10.98 -0.50
N LEU A 34 0.91 -11.39 0.75
CA LEU A 34 2.25 -11.68 1.28
C LEU A 34 2.45 -13.17 1.60
N CYS A 35 1.45 -14.02 1.39
CA CYS A 35 1.63 -15.47 1.54
C CYS A 35 2.26 -16.07 0.27
N PRO A 36 3.16 -17.06 0.40
CA PRO A 36 3.67 -17.81 -0.76
C PRO A 36 2.54 -18.45 -1.58
N GLY A 37 2.65 -18.40 -2.90
CA GLY A 37 1.71 -19.04 -3.82
C GLY A 37 0.48 -18.21 -4.16
N VAL A 38 0.57 -16.88 -4.02
CA VAL A 38 -0.44 -15.92 -4.51
C VAL A 38 0.06 -15.22 -5.77
N LEU A 39 -0.80 -14.45 -6.45
CA LEU A 39 -0.45 -13.78 -7.71
C LEU A 39 0.86 -12.97 -7.64
N GLU A 40 1.09 -12.30 -6.51
CA GLU A 40 2.23 -11.39 -6.31
C GLU A 40 3.49 -12.11 -5.81
N LEU A 41 3.38 -13.35 -5.33
CA LEU A 41 4.48 -14.10 -4.71
C LEU A 41 4.43 -15.58 -5.10
N GLU A 42 5.45 -16.02 -5.81
CA GLU A 42 5.63 -17.43 -6.15
C GLU A 42 5.68 -18.30 -4.88
N ARG A 43 5.25 -19.56 -5.01
CA ARG A 43 5.18 -20.49 -3.87
C ARG A 43 6.54 -21.00 -3.45
N ASP A 44 7.43 -21.18 -4.41
CA ASP A 44 8.73 -21.78 -4.21
C ASP A 44 9.77 -20.65 -4.04
N TYR A 45 10.44 -20.66 -2.90
CA TYR A 45 11.60 -19.81 -2.62
C TYR A 45 12.82 -20.75 -2.47
N ASP A 46 13.19 -21.43 -3.54
CA ASP A 46 14.47 -22.16 -3.63
C ASP A 46 15.61 -21.20 -4.00
#